data_AF-A0A7R9BDA0-F1
#
_entry.id   AF-A0A7R9BDA0-F1
#
_cell.length_a   1.000
_cell.length_b   1.000
_cell.length_c   1.000
_cell.angle_alpha   90.00
_cell.angle_beta   90.00
_cell.angle_gamma   90.00
#
_symmetry.space_group_name_H-M   'P 1'
#
loop_
_entity.id
_entity.type
_entity.pdbx_description
1 polymer ?
#
loop_
_entity_poly.entity_id
_entity_poly.type
_entity_poly.pdbx_seq_one_letter_code
_entity_poly.pdbx_strand_id
1 'polypeptide(L)'
;MPGNSEGLWYSFNMGPIHFISLSTEVYYYLDYGIKMLVKQFDWLEKDLKEASSPKNRTLRPWIIVYGHRPMYCSNDNKDDCVYYETLTRIGLPFLKWLVTQV
;
A
#
# COMPACT_ATOMS: atom_id res chain seq x y z
N MET A 1 -14.08 -8.61 5.49
CA MET A 1 -13.46 -8.34 4.17
C MET A 1 -13.06 -9.68 3.55
N PRO A 2 -12.90 -9.81 2.22
CA PRO A 2 -12.42 -11.05 1.61
C PRO A 2 -11.10 -11.50 2.23
N GLY A 3 -10.99 -12.77 2.60
CA GLY A 3 -9.79 -13.34 3.24
C GLY A 3 -9.84 -13.39 4.77
N ASN A 4 -8.76 -13.89 5.36
CA ASN A 4 -8.59 -14.12 6.80
C ASN A 4 -7.72 -13.04 7.48
N SER A 5 -7.59 -11.85 6.86
CA SER A 5 -6.84 -10.73 7.42
C SER A 5 -7.70 -9.96 8.43
N GLU A 6 -7.07 -9.44 9.48
CA GLU A 6 -7.68 -8.59 10.52
C GLU A 6 -8.06 -7.19 9.96
N GLY A 7 -8.85 -7.15 8.90
CA GLY A 7 -9.74 -6.05 8.53
C GLY A 7 -9.14 -4.80 7.88
N LEU A 8 -7.81 -4.67 7.75
CA LEU A 8 -7.20 -3.40 7.29
C LEU A 8 -6.63 -3.42 5.87
N TRP A 9 -6.23 -4.59 5.35
CA TRP A 9 -5.74 -4.76 3.98
C TRP A 9 -6.10 -6.15 3.47
N TYR A 10 -6.38 -6.25 2.18
CA TYR A 10 -6.82 -7.48 1.53
C TYR A 10 -6.71 -7.36 0.02
N SER A 11 -6.79 -8.50 -0.68
CA SER A 11 -6.85 -8.55 -2.14
C SER A 11 -7.98 -9.46 -2.59
N PHE A 12 -8.47 -9.25 -3.81
CA PHE A 12 -9.45 -10.13 -4.43
C PHE A 12 -9.37 -10.05 -5.95
N ASN A 13 -9.95 -11.05 -6.60
CA ASN A 13 -9.95 -11.15 -8.06
C ASN A 13 -11.35 -10.88 -8.61
N MET A 14 -11.43 -10.07 -9.66
CA MET A 14 -12.68 -9.84 -10.40
C MET A 14 -12.37 -9.76 -11.90
N GLY A 15 -12.80 -10.79 -12.63
CA GLY A 15 -12.49 -10.92 -14.06
C GLY A 15 -10.97 -10.86 -14.32
N PRO A 16 -10.49 -10.01 -15.25
CA PRO A 16 -9.08 -9.88 -15.61
C PRO A 16 -8.26 -9.01 -14.63
N ILE A 17 -8.84 -8.65 -13.47
CA ILE A 17 -8.26 -7.69 -12.53
C ILE A 17 -8.00 -8.37 -11.18
N HIS A 18 -6.82 -8.10 -10.64
CA HIS A 18 -6.44 -8.33 -9.25
C HIS A 18 -6.46 -6.99 -8.49
N PHE A 19 -7.35 -6.88 -7.51
CA PHE A 19 -7.54 -5.68 -6.71
C PHE A 19 -6.83 -5.82 -5.36
N ILE A 20 -6.13 -4.78 -4.94
CA ILE A 20 -5.38 -4.70 -3.67
C ILE A 20 -5.85 -3.48 -2.90
N SER A 21 -6.44 -3.70 -1.72
CA SER A 21 -6.79 -2.66 -0.76
C SER A 21 -5.66 -2.52 0.26
N LEU A 22 -5.05 -1.35 0.33
CA LEU A 22 -4.07 -1.01 1.36
C LEU A 22 -4.70 -0.18 2.47
N SER A 23 -4.27 -0.38 3.71
CA SER A 23 -4.45 0.62 4.75
C SER A 23 -3.34 1.67 4.61
N THR A 24 -3.72 2.88 4.22
CA THR A 24 -2.80 4.02 4.18
C THR A 24 -2.55 4.63 5.54
N GLU A 25 -3.41 4.34 6.52
CA GLU A 25 -3.32 4.85 7.88
C GLU A 25 -2.11 4.30 8.65
N VAL A 26 -1.64 3.10 8.30
CA VAL A 26 -0.47 2.49 8.98
C VAL A 26 0.82 3.30 8.81
N TYR A 27 0.86 4.22 7.84
CA TYR A 27 1.99 5.14 7.63
C TYR A 27 1.91 6.38 8.53
N TYR A 28 0.72 6.73 9.03
CA TYR A 28 0.47 7.95 9.81
C TYR A 28 0.32 7.69 11.33
N TYR A 29 0.02 6.46 11.73
CA TYR A 29 -0.20 6.07 13.13
C TYR A 29 0.94 5.22 13.71
N LEU A 30 2.19 5.62 13.46
CA LEU A 30 3.38 4.89 13.91
C LEU A 30 3.58 4.93 15.43
N ASP A 31 2.99 5.92 16.11
CA ASP A 31 3.02 6.04 17.57
C ASP A 31 2.34 4.85 18.27
N TYR A 32 1.43 4.16 17.58
CA TYR A 32 0.79 2.92 18.04
C TYR A 32 1.60 1.66 17.71
N GLY A 33 2.79 1.82 17.12
CA GLY A 33 3.76 0.77 16.82
C GLY A 33 3.90 0.44 15.33
N ILE A 34 5.12 0.11 14.92
CA ILE A 34 5.47 -0.21 13.52
C ILE A 34 5.01 -1.60 13.05
N LYS A 35 4.51 -2.44 13.98
CA LYS A 35 4.18 -3.85 13.70
C LYS A 35 3.12 -3.99 12.61
N MET A 36 2.14 -3.08 12.56
CA MET A 36 1.08 -3.10 11.54
C MET A 36 1.62 -2.74 10.16
N LEU A 37 2.51 -1.75 10.07
CA LEU A 37 3.18 -1.39 8.82
C LEU A 37 4.01 -2.57 8.28
N VAL A 38 4.82 -3.21 9.13
CA VAL A 38 5.64 -4.36 8.72
C VAL A 38 4.76 -5.53 8.27
N LYS A 39 3.69 -5.85 9.01
CA LYS A 39 2.74 -6.90 8.62
C LYS A 39 2.08 -6.61 7.26
N GLN A 40 1.66 -5.36 7.02
CA GLN A 40 1.09 -4.98 5.73
C GLN A 40 2.12 -5.10 4.60
N PHE A 41 3.36 -4.67 4.85
CA PHE A 41 4.45 -4.78 3.87
C PHE A 41 4.75 -6.24 3.50
N ASP A 42 4.95 -7.11 4.50
CA ASP A 42 5.22 -8.54 4.28
C ASP A 42 4.07 -9.25 3.56
N TRP A 43 2.83 -8.87 3.88
CA TRP A 43 1.66 -9.38 3.19
C TRP A 43 1.61 -8.92 1.74
N LEU A 44 1.80 -7.61 1.50
CA LEU A 44 1.74 -7.01 0.17
C LEU A 44 2.83 -7.58 -0.75
N GLU A 45 4.03 -7.81 -0.21
CA GLU A 45 5.12 -8.40 -0.98
C GLU A 45 4.77 -9.82 -1.46
N LYS A 46 4.15 -10.63 -0.60
CA LYS A 46 3.70 -11.99 -0.95
C LYS A 46 2.57 -11.98 -1.97
N ASP A 47 1.59 -11.11 -1.76
CA ASP A 47 0.42 -10.95 -2.64
C ASP A 47 0.86 -10.51 -4.05
N LEU A 48 1.76 -9.51 -4.15
CA LEU A 48 2.30 -9.06 -5.43
C LEU A 48 3.17 -10.10 -6.11
N LYS A 49 3.97 -10.90 -5.38
CA LYS A 49 4.75 -12.01 -5.96
C LYS A 49 3.82 -13.05 -6.59
N GLU A 50 2.70 -13.38 -5.94
CA GLU A 50 1.69 -14.29 -6.48
C GLU A 50 0.99 -13.69 -7.71
N ALA A 51 0.47 -12.47 -7.57
CA ALA A 51 -0.26 -11.77 -8.64
C ALA A 51 0.60 -11.51 -9.88
N SER A 52 1.92 -11.31 -9.69
CA SER A 52 2.88 -11.05 -10.76
C SER A 52 3.46 -12.30 -11.42
N SER A 53 3.13 -13.50 -10.94
CA SER A 53 3.58 -14.74 -11.57
C SER A 53 3.11 -14.82 -13.04
N PRO A 54 3.90 -15.41 -13.97
CA PRO A 54 3.51 -15.48 -15.39
C PRO A 54 2.12 -16.08 -15.62
N LYS A 55 1.79 -17.12 -14.84
CA LYS A 55 0.49 -17.78 -14.86
C LYS A 55 -0.64 -16.81 -14.49
N ASN A 56 -0.49 -16.06 -13.40
CA ASN A 56 -1.53 -15.15 -12.94
C ASN A 56 -1.64 -13.91 -13.82
N ARG A 57 -0.53 -13.35 -14.31
CA ARG A 57 -0.53 -12.21 -15.25
C ARG A 57 -1.16 -12.53 -16.60
N THR A 58 -1.11 -13.80 -17.04
CA THR A 58 -1.81 -14.27 -18.26
C THR A 58 -3.33 -14.26 -18.07
N LEU A 59 -3.82 -14.68 -16.88
CA LEU A 59 -5.25 -14.71 -16.56
C LEU A 59 -5.78 -13.32 -16.15
N ARG A 60 -4.95 -12.53 -15.47
CA ARG A 60 -5.27 -11.25 -14.84
C ARG A 60 -4.18 -10.23 -15.15
N PRO A 61 -4.22 -9.61 -16.34
CA PRO A 61 -3.20 -8.66 -16.75
C PRO A 61 -3.25 -7.33 -15.98
N TRP A 62 -4.30 -7.07 -15.19
CA TRP A 62 -4.45 -5.83 -14.43
C TRP A 62 -4.23 -6.07 -12.94
N ILE A 63 -3.37 -5.26 -12.33
CA ILE A 63 -3.23 -5.15 -10.88
C ILE A 63 -3.61 -3.71 -10.52
N ILE A 64 -4.61 -3.55 -9.66
CA ILE A 64 -5.11 -2.23 -9.23
C ILE A 64 -4.94 -2.13 -7.73
N VAL A 65 -4.19 -1.13 -7.28
CA VAL A 65 -3.99 -0.81 -5.88
C VAL A 65 -4.83 0.42 -5.53
N TYR A 66 -5.52 0.38 -4.39
CA TYR A 66 -6.27 1.51 -3.87
C TYR A 66 -6.15 1.60 -2.34
N GLY A 67 -6.39 2.79 -1.81
CA GLY A 67 -6.31 3.11 -0.40
C GLY A 67 -7.01 4.44 -0.11
N HIS A 68 -7.10 4.80 1.17
CA HIS A 68 -7.84 5.98 1.59
C HIS A 68 -7.06 7.29 1.28
N ARG A 69 -5.80 7.38 1.74
CA ARG A 69 -4.97 8.58 1.55
C ARG A 69 -4.27 8.57 0.20
N PRO A 70 -4.30 9.69 -0.54
CA PRO A 70 -3.64 9.79 -1.85
C PRO A 70 -2.11 9.73 -1.73
N MET A 71 -1.47 9.13 -2.74
CA MET A 71 -0.01 9.24 -2.94
C MET A 71 0.37 10.54 -3.65
N TYR A 72 -0.53 11.08 -4.47
CA TYR A 72 -0.32 12.30 -5.25
C TYR A 72 -1.55 13.19 -5.11
N CYS A 73 -1.34 14.43 -4.71
CA CYS A 73 -2.38 15.45 -4.60
C CYS A 73 -2.19 16.49 -5.70
N SER A 74 -3.28 16.86 -6.37
CA SER A 74 -3.33 17.92 -7.39
C SER A 74 -4.04 19.19 -6.91
N ASN A 75 -4.52 19.19 -5.66
CA ASN A 75 -5.15 20.32 -5.00
C ASN A 75 -4.49 20.59 -3.64
N ASP A 76 -4.73 21.77 -3.11
CA ASP A 76 -4.21 22.30 -1.85
C ASP A 76 -5.16 22.07 -0.66
N ASN A 77 -5.99 21.01 -0.74
CA ASN A 77 -6.93 20.70 0.34
C ASN A 77 -6.16 20.30 1.61
N LYS A 78 -6.53 20.89 2.75
CA LYS A 78 -5.81 20.80 4.02
C LYS A 78 -6.14 19.57 4.87
N ASP A 79 -6.84 18.58 4.33
CA ASP A 79 -7.17 17.36 5.07
C ASP A 79 -6.10 16.28 4.84
N ASP A 80 -6.17 15.56 3.72
CA ASP A 80 -5.22 14.48 3.39
C ASP A 80 -4.07 14.92 2.47
N CYS A 81 -4.12 16.16 1.98
CA CYS A 81 -3.20 16.74 1.00
C CYS A 81 -2.42 17.95 1.55
N VAL A 82 -2.24 18.02 2.88
CA VAL A 82 -1.56 19.14 3.57
C VAL A 82 -0.14 19.37 3.06
N TYR A 83 0.55 18.29 2.67
CA TYR A 83 1.93 18.33 2.20
C TYR A 83 2.04 17.71 0.81
N TYR A 84 2.88 18.30 -0.04
CA TYR A 84 3.18 17.78 -1.38
C TYR A 84 3.77 16.36 -1.35
N GLU A 85 4.46 16.02 -0.25
CA GLU A 85 5.02 14.70 0.03
C GLU A 85 4.16 13.97 1.06
N THR A 86 3.25 13.10 0.61
CA THR A 86 2.47 12.23 1.50
C THR A 86 3.32 11.04 1.95
N LEU A 87 3.15 10.57 3.20
CA LEU A 87 3.92 9.42 3.73
C LEU A 87 3.67 8.13 2.93
N THR A 88 2.52 8.01 2.27
CA THR A 88 2.21 6.90 1.35
C THR A 88 3.08 6.92 0.10
N ARG A 89 3.61 8.09 -0.32
CA ARG A 89 4.51 8.25 -1.47
C ARG A 89 5.98 8.16 -1.09
N ILE A 90 6.40 8.88 -0.06
CA ILE A 90 7.83 8.97 0.31
C ILE A 90 8.29 7.86 1.25
N GLY A 91 7.34 7.12 1.85
CA GLY A 91 7.63 6.13 2.89
C GLY A 91 8.02 6.79 4.21
N LEU A 92 8.70 6.02 5.06
CA LEU A 92 9.11 6.46 6.38
C LEU A 92 10.33 7.41 6.29
N PRO A 93 10.22 8.68 6.72
CA PRO A 93 11.26 9.68 6.51
C PRO A 93 12.62 9.31 7.11
N PHE A 94 12.62 8.63 8.27
CA PHE A 94 13.86 8.22 8.94
C PHE A 94 14.59 7.08 8.23
N LEU A 95 13.89 6.24 7.45
CA LEU A 95 14.50 5.20 6.62
C LEU A 95 15.10 5.79 5.34
N LYS A 96 14.51 6.87 4.81
CA LYS A 96 15.03 7.58 3.63
C LYS A 96 16.46 8.10 3.86
N TRP A 97 16.73 8.63 5.05
CA TRP A 97 18.08 9.09 5.44
C TRP A 97 19.14 7.97 5.40
N LEU A 98 18.77 6.76 5.84
CA LEU A 98 19.68 5.61 5.87
C LEU A 98 19.99 5.04 4.48
N VAL A 99 19.05 5.14 3.54
CA VAL A 99 19.21 4.56 2.18
C VAL A 99 19.94 5.52 1.23
N THR A 100 19.89 6.84 1.47
CA THR A 100 20.54 7.85 0.60
C THR A 100 22.00 8.15 0.95
N GLN A 101 22.61 7.45 1.93
CA GLN A 101 24.03 7.57 2.26
C GLN A 101 24.92 6.43 1.71
N VAL A 102 24.40 5.65 0.75
CA VAL A 102 25.16 4.61 0.02
C VAL A 102 25.24 4.97 -1.45
#